data_AF-A0A930B238-F1
#
_entry.id   AF-A0A930B238-F1
#
_cell.length_a   1.000
_cell.length_b   1.000
_cell.length_c   1.000
_cell.angle_alpha   90.00
_cell.angle_beta   90.00
_cell.angle_gamma   90.00
#
_symmetry.space_group_name_H-M   'P 1'
#
loop_
_entity.id
_entity.type
_entity.pdbx_description
1 polymer ?
#
loop_
_entity_poly.entity_id
_entity_poly.type
_entity_poly.pdbx_seq_one_letter_code
_entity_poly.pdbx_strand_id
1 'polypeptide(L)'
;ATLPKNKTFKDKGDLPNDYFKIVTKATITNHNSYSRFVTPELLKEFNVYEVDYYERITSSGKLMRVESTEFYPIFCYSPDITQWAKLYCPAEKKGKTTLEDGTEKRYNFKHGYLGKKPARYLHGLERIKKELSQETIEQITNLRKMLENAKDKEAVEQLQKNLDELLLPYVIICSGGSDGLTIASLSDDFYPVWGNSEVEIISNEDYQFLKLVSKHLINLPDVDTPGIEFAYKYSLHYWKLDTVFIPKYYLGDKGKDFRDFVNFFDKETPKEVIADTFRKMLAVPVSFNFMTINERKQNRISVSNLHYFLNANYFHVYISQNERSSTNENQGVLLKEKGYILECPSSAQVADFCIDFLVRKGTTKPIIDYMKSSNMFTDKELKKVPAKDFNLIKYD
;
A
#
# COMPACT_ATOMS: atom_id res chain seq x y z
N ALA A 1 21.95 6.33 23.03
CA ALA A 1 22.46 4.95 23.00
C ALA A 1 23.29 4.77 21.74
N THR A 2 24.60 4.59 21.89
CA THR A 2 25.50 4.13 20.83
C THR A 2 25.01 2.76 20.38
N LEU A 3 24.88 2.52 19.07
CA LEU A 3 24.53 1.20 18.56
C LEU A 3 25.55 0.17 19.08
N PRO A 4 25.13 -1.03 19.53
CA PRO A 4 26.06 -2.04 20.03
C PRO A 4 27.10 -2.36 18.94
N LYS A 5 28.36 -2.60 19.34
CA LYS A 5 29.38 -3.15 18.43
C LYS A 5 29.05 -4.61 18.12
N ASN A 6 28.07 -4.83 17.25
CA ASN A 6 27.61 -6.16 16.83
C ASN A 6 28.10 -6.54 15.42
N LYS A 7 28.96 -5.70 14.82
CA LYS A 7 29.53 -5.91 13.49
C LYS A 7 31.01 -6.20 13.62
N THR A 8 31.46 -7.31 13.03
CA THR A 8 32.87 -7.66 12.94
C THR A 8 33.29 -7.83 11.48
N PHE A 9 34.56 -7.56 11.19
CA PHE A 9 35.13 -7.67 9.86
C PHE A 9 36.37 -8.57 9.90
N LYS A 10 36.46 -9.50 8.96
CA LYS A 10 37.59 -10.41 8.78
C LYS A 10 37.97 -10.46 7.29
N ASP A 11 39.16 -10.98 6.99
CA ASP A 11 39.53 -11.30 5.62
C ASP A 11 38.60 -12.40 5.09
N LYS A 12 38.18 -12.27 3.83
CA LYS A 12 37.24 -13.22 3.22
C LYS A 12 37.84 -14.60 2.94
N GLY A 13 39.17 -14.71 2.89
CA GLY A 13 39.86 -15.94 2.47
C GLY A 13 39.38 -16.41 1.10
N ASP A 14 39.08 -17.71 1.00
CA ASP A 14 38.63 -18.38 -0.22
C ASP A 14 37.13 -18.22 -0.50
N LEU A 15 36.39 -17.48 0.33
CA LEU A 15 34.96 -17.29 0.13
C LEU A 15 34.68 -16.50 -1.17
N PRO A 16 33.69 -16.93 -1.97
CA PRO A 16 33.33 -16.23 -3.19
C PRO A 16 32.70 -14.87 -2.88
N ASN A 17 32.75 -13.94 -3.84
CA ASN A 17 32.29 -12.56 -3.62
C ASN A 17 30.78 -12.44 -3.35
N ASP A 18 30.00 -13.44 -3.74
CA ASP A 18 28.55 -13.54 -3.51
C ASP A 18 28.21 -14.38 -2.26
N TYR A 19 29.21 -14.81 -1.48
CA TYR A 19 28.98 -15.56 -0.26
C TYR A 19 28.12 -14.77 0.73
N PHE A 20 27.13 -15.48 1.26
CA PHE A 20 26.40 -15.08 2.45
C PHE A 20 26.02 -16.33 3.24
N LYS A 21 25.77 -16.13 4.54
CA LYS A 21 25.26 -17.17 5.43
C LYS A 21 24.30 -16.54 6.42
N ILE A 22 23.23 -17.26 6.73
CA ILE A 22 22.26 -16.87 7.74
C ILE A 22 22.15 -18.02 8.73
N VAL A 23 22.29 -17.73 10.01
CA VAL A 23 21.98 -18.66 11.09
C VAL A 23 20.82 -18.10 11.86
N THR A 24 19.75 -18.89 11.98
CA THR A 24 18.51 -18.50 12.65
C THR A 24 18.50 -19.01 14.08
N LYS A 25 17.79 -18.31 14.96
CA LYS A 25 17.48 -18.81 16.29
C LYS A 25 16.49 -19.96 16.18
N ALA A 26 16.56 -20.90 17.13
CA ALA A 26 15.61 -22.02 17.20
C ALA A 26 14.17 -21.55 17.50
N THR A 27 14.05 -20.48 18.28
CA THR A 27 12.78 -19.88 18.71
C THR A 27 12.79 -18.38 18.49
N ILE A 28 11.67 -17.81 18.05
CA ILE A 28 11.49 -16.37 17.91
C ILE A 28 11.07 -15.79 19.26
N THR A 29 11.90 -14.93 19.84
CA THR A 29 11.68 -14.29 21.15
C THR A 29 11.39 -12.80 21.04
N ASN A 30 11.80 -12.15 19.95
CA ASN A 30 11.69 -10.69 19.80
C ASN A 30 10.51 -10.22 18.91
N HIS A 31 9.48 -11.05 18.73
CA HIS A 31 8.33 -10.80 17.84
C HIS A 31 7.67 -9.42 18.04
N ASN A 32 7.61 -8.94 19.28
CA ASN A 32 7.05 -7.63 19.65
C ASN A 32 7.78 -6.43 18.99
N SER A 33 8.96 -6.64 18.40
CA SER A 33 9.69 -5.62 17.62
C SER A 33 8.96 -5.22 16.33
N TYR A 34 8.02 -6.06 15.86
CA TYR A 34 7.12 -5.75 14.76
C TYR A 34 5.94 -4.91 15.24
N SER A 35 5.11 -5.50 16.09
CA SER A 35 3.97 -4.85 16.74
C SER A 35 3.51 -5.71 17.92
N ARG A 36 2.74 -5.13 18.84
CA ARG A 36 2.34 -5.74 20.12
C ARG A 36 1.47 -7.00 20.02
N PHE A 37 0.85 -7.27 18.87
CA PHE A 37 -0.02 -8.44 18.69
C PHE A 37 0.60 -9.53 17.82
N VAL A 38 1.78 -9.29 17.25
CA VAL A 38 2.47 -10.23 16.36
C VAL A 38 2.98 -11.41 17.18
N THR A 39 2.70 -12.63 16.76
CA THR A 39 3.15 -13.86 17.44
C THR A 39 4.28 -14.57 16.68
N PRO A 40 5.09 -15.41 17.34
CA PRO A 40 6.06 -16.29 16.68
C PRO A 40 5.44 -17.18 15.59
N GLU A 41 4.23 -17.69 15.82
CA GLU A 41 3.50 -18.58 14.90
C GLU A 41 3.15 -17.84 13.62
N LEU A 42 2.58 -16.64 13.76
CA LEU A 42 2.27 -15.76 12.64
C LEU A 42 3.51 -15.45 11.81
N LEU A 43 4.64 -15.14 12.45
CA LEU A 43 5.89 -14.88 11.74
C LEU A 43 6.33 -16.07 10.88
N LYS A 44 6.19 -17.29 11.39
CA LYS A 44 6.52 -18.51 10.62
C LYS A 44 5.61 -18.70 9.40
N GLU A 45 4.32 -18.37 9.49
CA GLU A 45 3.39 -18.43 8.34
C GLU A 45 3.86 -17.56 7.16
N PHE A 46 4.54 -16.45 7.44
CA PHE A 46 5.12 -15.54 6.44
C PHE A 46 6.58 -15.86 6.09
N ASN A 47 7.10 -17.01 6.53
CA ASN A 47 8.50 -17.41 6.42
C ASN A 47 9.47 -16.34 6.97
N VAL A 48 9.12 -15.82 8.15
CA VAL A 48 9.96 -14.89 8.91
C VAL A 48 10.71 -15.65 9.98
N TYR A 49 12.02 -15.42 10.03
CA TYR A 49 12.92 -16.03 10.98
C TYR A 49 13.60 -14.95 11.81
N GLU A 50 13.80 -15.24 13.10
CA GLU A 50 14.73 -14.47 13.92
C GLU A 50 16.14 -14.96 13.66
N VAL A 51 17.05 -14.04 13.35
CA VAL A 51 18.42 -14.32 12.98
C VAL A 51 19.28 -14.29 14.23
N ASP A 52 20.14 -15.29 14.41
CA ASP A 52 21.19 -15.30 15.42
C ASP A 52 22.38 -14.45 14.95
N TYR A 53 22.88 -14.76 13.75
CA TYR A 53 23.81 -13.90 13.03
C TYR A 53 23.70 -14.10 11.51
N TYR A 54 24.17 -13.12 10.75
CA TYR A 54 24.41 -13.29 9.33
C TYR A 54 25.82 -12.86 8.94
N GLU A 55 26.27 -13.42 7.82
CA GLU A 55 27.55 -13.12 7.20
C GLU A 55 27.35 -12.74 5.74
N ARG A 56 28.15 -11.81 5.24
CA ARG A 56 28.26 -11.50 3.81
C ARG A 56 29.61 -10.91 3.45
N ILE A 57 30.00 -11.03 2.19
CA ILE A 57 31.14 -10.28 1.66
C ILE A 57 30.71 -8.83 1.36
N THR A 58 31.49 -7.87 1.84
CA THR A 58 31.28 -6.43 1.58
C THR A 58 31.78 -6.04 0.19
N SER A 59 31.37 -4.86 -0.28
CA SER A 59 31.94 -4.27 -1.51
C SER A 59 33.45 -4.03 -1.42
N SER A 60 34.00 -3.91 -0.21
CA SER A 60 35.45 -3.84 0.04
C SER A 60 36.15 -5.20 0.12
N GLY A 61 35.44 -6.30 -0.16
CA GLY A 61 36.01 -7.65 -0.17
C GLY A 61 36.26 -8.27 1.20
N LYS A 62 35.71 -7.70 2.28
CA LYS A 62 35.85 -8.23 3.64
C LYS A 62 34.65 -9.10 4.01
N LEU A 63 34.87 -10.14 4.79
CA LEU A 63 33.80 -10.89 5.43
C LEU A 63 33.25 -10.05 6.58
N MET A 64 31.99 -9.65 6.49
CA MET A 64 31.27 -8.96 7.56
C MET A 64 30.34 -9.95 8.24
N ARG A 65 30.45 -10.09 9.57
CA ARG A 65 29.46 -10.74 10.41
C ARG A 65 28.68 -9.71 11.21
N VAL A 66 27.37 -9.89 11.30
CA VAL A 66 26.49 -9.09 12.17
C VAL A 66 25.71 -10.03 13.08
N GLU A 67 25.89 -9.84 14.39
CA GLU A 67 25.23 -10.63 15.42
C GLU A 67 23.96 -9.93 15.91
N SER A 68 22.91 -10.73 16.14
CA SER A 68 21.72 -10.26 16.81
C SER A 68 21.97 -10.18 18.31
N THR A 69 21.44 -9.14 18.95
CA THR A 69 21.46 -8.97 20.40
C THR A 69 20.07 -8.66 20.91
N GLU A 70 19.87 -8.70 22.22
CA GLU A 70 18.60 -8.29 22.86
C GLU A 70 18.15 -6.88 22.44
N PHE A 71 19.10 -5.95 22.32
CA PHE A 71 18.82 -4.56 21.92
C PHE A 71 18.93 -4.32 20.41
N TYR A 72 19.28 -5.36 19.65
CA TYR A 72 19.40 -5.34 18.20
C TYR A 72 18.91 -6.67 17.61
N PRO A 73 17.59 -6.94 17.70
CA PRO A 73 17.03 -8.13 17.07
C PRO A 73 17.14 -7.98 15.55
N ILE A 74 17.47 -9.09 14.89
CA ILE A 74 17.56 -9.17 13.43
C ILE A 74 16.55 -10.20 12.98
N PHE A 75 15.77 -9.87 11.96
CA PHE A 75 14.85 -10.79 11.32
C PHE A 75 15.19 -10.91 9.84
N CYS A 76 14.71 -11.99 9.23
CA CYS A 76 14.71 -12.11 7.79
C CYS A 76 13.43 -12.73 7.25
N TYR A 77 13.03 -12.31 6.05
CA TYR A 77 11.95 -12.92 5.27
C TYR A 77 12.60 -13.75 4.17
N SER A 78 12.27 -15.03 4.08
CA SER A 78 12.65 -15.83 2.91
C SER A 78 11.88 -17.16 2.81
N PRO A 79 11.40 -17.56 1.63
CA PRO A 79 10.96 -18.94 1.43
C PRO A 79 12.13 -19.94 1.52
N ASP A 80 13.36 -19.51 1.23
CA ASP A 80 14.58 -20.32 1.32
C ASP A 80 15.78 -19.42 1.68
N ILE A 81 16.17 -19.47 2.95
CA ILE A 81 17.27 -18.67 3.52
C ILE A 81 18.65 -18.99 2.92
N THR A 82 18.79 -20.10 2.20
CA THR A 82 20.05 -20.49 1.52
C THR A 82 20.22 -19.84 0.16
N GLN A 83 19.13 -19.36 -0.45
CA GLN A 83 19.13 -18.72 -1.78
C GLN A 83 19.15 -17.20 -1.68
N TRP A 84 18.30 -16.65 -0.81
CA TRP A 84 18.21 -15.23 -0.56
C TRP A 84 17.50 -14.95 0.76
N ALA A 85 17.60 -13.73 1.26
CA ALA A 85 16.70 -13.25 2.30
C ALA A 85 16.60 -11.72 2.30
N LYS A 86 15.43 -11.20 2.65
CA LYS A 86 15.26 -9.78 2.98
C LYS A 86 15.47 -9.61 4.49
N LEU A 87 16.43 -8.80 4.90
CA LEU A 87 16.71 -8.49 6.30
C LEU A 87 15.76 -7.40 6.82
N TYR A 88 15.42 -7.49 8.11
CA TYR A 88 14.74 -6.47 8.89
C TYR A 88 15.43 -6.28 10.25
N CYS A 89 16.02 -5.10 10.43
CA CYS A 89 16.74 -4.70 11.63
C CYS A 89 15.99 -3.53 12.30
N PRO A 90 14.94 -3.77 13.11
CA PRO A 90 14.06 -2.73 13.65
C PRO A 90 14.78 -1.68 14.49
N ALA A 91 15.86 -2.05 15.18
CA ALA A 91 16.66 -1.15 16.01
C ALA A 91 17.61 -0.23 15.21
N GLU A 92 17.82 -0.50 13.91
CA GLU A 92 18.68 0.34 13.08
C GLU A 92 18.04 1.70 12.84
N LYS A 93 18.76 2.77 13.18
CA LYS A 93 18.32 4.15 12.95
C LYS A 93 18.82 4.65 11.60
N LYS A 94 18.05 5.55 10.98
CA LYS A 94 18.51 6.29 9.80
C LYS A 94 19.75 7.11 10.17
N GLY A 95 20.88 6.82 9.54
CA GLY A 95 22.10 7.62 9.64
C GLY A 95 22.09 8.78 8.66
N LYS A 96 22.84 9.84 8.96
CA LYS A 96 23.13 10.94 8.04
C LYS A 96 24.64 11.11 7.91
N THR A 97 25.10 11.33 6.69
CA THR A 97 26.47 11.76 6.36
C THR A 97 26.35 12.93 5.40
N THR A 98 27.13 13.98 5.62
CA THR A 98 27.31 15.04 4.65
C THR A 98 28.52 14.71 3.78
N LEU A 99 28.34 14.67 2.47
CA LEU A 99 29.43 14.50 1.51
C LEU A 99 30.25 15.80 1.44
N GLU A 100 31.45 15.73 0.84
CA GLU A 100 32.36 16.88 0.71
C GLU A 100 31.73 18.05 -0.08
N ASP A 101 30.77 17.76 -0.97
CA ASP A 101 30.02 18.76 -1.76
C ASP A 101 28.83 19.39 -1.00
N GLY A 102 28.68 19.09 0.29
CA GLY A 102 27.57 19.57 1.13
C GLY A 102 26.28 18.73 1.01
N THR A 103 26.26 17.69 0.18
CA THR A 103 25.08 16.83 0.00
C THR A 103 24.85 15.93 1.21
N GLU A 104 23.67 16.01 1.84
CA GLU A 104 23.27 15.06 2.89
C GLU A 104 22.89 13.70 2.28
N LYS A 105 23.71 12.68 2.49
CA LYS A 105 23.38 11.28 2.21
C LYS A 105 22.80 10.61 3.44
N ARG A 106 21.55 10.15 3.34
CA ARG A 106 20.87 9.39 4.39
C ARG A 106 21.02 7.90 4.11
N TYR A 107 21.44 7.14 5.13
CA TYR A 107 21.55 5.69 5.04
C TYR A 107 20.49 5.04 5.93
N ASN A 108 19.69 4.13 5.36
CA ASN A 108 18.71 3.36 6.10
C ASN A 108 19.05 1.87 5.99
N PHE A 109 19.79 1.34 6.97
CA PHE A 109 20.15 -0.09 6.99
C PHE A 109 19.09 -0.96 7.70
N LYS A 110 17.89 -0.42 7.96
CA LYS A 110 16.76 -1.17 8.53
C LYS A 110 16.34 -2.34 7.65
N HIS A 111 16.49 -2.20 6.34
CA HIS A 111 16.20 -3.22 5.35
C HIS A 111 17.43 -3.49 4.49
N GLY A 112 17.66 -4.76 4.16
CA GLY A 112 18.76 -5.19 3.29
C GLY A 112 18.44 -6.52 2.60
N TYR A 113 19.28 -6.93 1.66
CA TYR A 113 19.15 -8.22 0.99
C TYR A 113 20.45 -9.01 1.10
N LEU A 114 20.29 -10.32 1.26
CA LEU A 114 21.34 -11.32 1.16
C LEU A 114 21.00 -12.27 0.00
N GLY A 115 22.02 -12.76 -0.69
CA GLY A 115 21.86 -13.70 -1.80
C GLY A 115 21.19 -13.12 -3.05
N LYS A 116 20.72 -14.02 -3.92
CA LYS A 116 20.14 -13.69 -5.23
C LYS A 116 18.62 -13.70 -5.15
N LYS A 117 18.04 -12.57 -4.74
CA LYS A 117 16.58 -12.43 -4.68
C LYS A 117 15.92 -12.58 -6.06
N PRO A 118 14.70 -13.14 -6.15
CA PRO A 118 13.94 -13.14 -7.39
C PRO A 118 13.60 -11.70 -7.82
N ALA A 119 13.34 -11.52 -9.11
CA ALA A 119 12.97 -10.23 -9.67
C ALA A 119 11.72 -9.67 -8.98
N ARG A 120 10.72 -10.54 -8.76
CA ARG A 120 9.48 -10.26 -8.04
C ARG A 120 9.21 -11.38 -7.04
N TYR A 121 8.72 -11.01 -5.87
CA TYR A 121 8.21 -11.96 -4.88
C TYR A 121 7.16 -11.25 -4.04
N LEU A 122 6.00 -11.88 -3.92
CA LEU A 122 4.89 -11.36 -3.14
C LEU A 122 4.82 -12.14 -1.83
N HIS A 123 5.25 -11.49 -0.76
CA HIS A 123 5.11 -12.05 0.59
C HIS A 123 3.63 -12.16 0.95
N GLY A 124 3.27 -13.20 1.71
CA GLY A 124 1.87 -13.48 2.09
C GLY A 124 1.06 -14.26 1.04
N LEU A 125 1.50 -14.29 -0.23
CA LEU A 125 0.79 -15.01 -1.29
C LEU A 125 0.69 -16.53 -1.00
N GLU A 126 1.78 -17.14 -0.54
CA GLU A 126 1.78 -18.57 -0.18
C GLU A 126 0.88 -18.87 1.01
N ARG A 127 0.69 -17.92 1.94
CA ARG A 127 -0.28 -18.06 3.04
C ARG A 127 -1.71 -18.12 2.50
N ILE A 128 -2.06 -17.21 1.59
CA ILE A 128 -3.36 -17.21 0.90
C ILE A 128 -3.60 -18.52 0.15
N LYS A 129 -2.61 -19.02 -0.59
CA LYS A 129 -2.72 -20.29 -1.32
C LYS A 129 -2.83 -21.52 -0.42
N LYS A 130 -2.34 -21.44 0.82
CA LYS A 130 -2.49 -22.53 1.80
C LYS A 130 -3.88 -22.51 2.44
N GLU A 131 -4.43 -21.32 2.68
CA GLU A 131 -5.80 -21.14 3.17
C GLU A 131 -6.83 -21.66 2.16
N LEU A 132 -6.58 -21.39 0.88
CA LEU A 132 -7.47 -21.78 -0.21
C LEU A 132 -6.97 -23.05 -0.89
N SER A 133 -7.68 -24.16 -0.70
CA SER A 133 -7.40 -25.38 -1.46
C SER A 133 -7.55 -25.15 -2.98
N GLN A 134 -6.87 -25.95 -3.80
CA GLN A 134 -7.02 -25.88 -5.26
C GLN A 134 -8.48 -26.09 -5.69
N GLU A 135 -9.20 -26.98 -5.01
CA GLU A 135 -10.63 -27.21 -5.22
C GLU A 135 -11.45 -25.95 -4.94
N THR A 136 -11.17 -25.26 -3.83
CA THR A 136 -11.83 -23.98 -3.49
C THR A 136 -11.61 -22.91 -4.56
N ILE A 137 -10.37 -22.80 -5.08
CA ILE A 137 -10.04 -21.85 -6.15
C ILE A 137 -10.80 -22.17 -7.44
N GLU A 138 -10.92 -23.45 -7.78
CA GLU A 138 -11.69 -23.90 -8.95
C GLU A 138 -13.19 -23.62 -8.77
N GLN A 139 -13.74 -23.88 -7.58
CA GLN A 139 -15.13 -23.56 -7.25
C GLN A 139 -15.41 -22.05 -7.35
N ILE A 140 -14.55 -21.19 -6.78
CA ILE A 140 -14.64 -19.73 -6.91
C ILE A 140 -14.65 -19.31 -8.39
N THR A 141 -13.75 -19.90 -9.19
CA THR A 141 -13.65 -19.60 -10.62
C THR A 141 -14.93 -19.97 -11.36
N ASN A 142 -15.50 -21.13 -11.07
CA ASN A 142 -16.74 -21.59 -11.69
C ASN A 142 -17.94 -20.73 -11.28
N LEU A 143 -18.07 -20.38 -10.00
CA LEU A 143 -19.13 -19.49 -9.51
C LEU A 143 -19.07 -18.11 -10.17
N ARG A 144 -17.88 -17.53 -10.36
CA ARG A 144 -17.73 -16.25 -11.08
C ARG A 144 -18.17 -16.36 -12.54
N LYS A 145 -17.79 -17.43 -13.24
CA LYS A 145 -18.25 -17.68 -14.62
C LYS A 145 -19.77 -17.85 -14.69
N MET A 146 -20.38 -18.52 -13.70
CA MET A 146 -21.83 -18.67 -13.63
C MET A 146 -22.52 -17.32 -13.40
N LEU A 147 -21.99 -16.48 -12.50
CA LEU A 147 -22.50 -15.13 -12.23
C LEU A 147 -22.48 -14.23 -13.47
N GLU A 148 -21.43 -14.30 -14.28
CA GLU A 148 -21.34 -13.53 -15.54
C GLU A 148 -22.44 -13.89 -16.55
N ASN A 149 -22.91 -15.14 -16.51
CA ASN A 149 -23.93 -15.65 -17.43
C ASN A 149 -25.36 -15.63 -16.85
N ALA A 150 -25.50 -15.44 -15.53
CA ALA A 150 -26.77 -15.44 -14.84
C ALA A 150 -27.59 -14.19 -15.21
N LYS A 151 -28.84 -14.41 -15.63
CA LYS A 151 -29.78 -13.33 -16.02
C LYS A 151 -30.89 -13.11 -15.01
N ASP A 152 -31.22 -14.16 -14.26
CA ASP A 152 -32.25 -14.12 -13.24
C ASP A 152 -31.70 -13.54 -11.92
N LYS A 153 -32.53 -12.74 -11.25
CA LYS A 153 -32.11 -12.02 -10.04
C LYS A 153 -31.88 -12.97 -8.86
N GLU A 154 -32.75 -13.95 -8.67
CA GLU A 154 -32.66 -14.91 -7.55
C GLU A 154 -31.44 -15.83 -7.73
N ALA A 155 -31.19 -16.28 -8.96
CA ALA A 155 -29.98 -17.02 -9.32
C ALA A 155 -28.70 -16.20 -9.04
N VAL A 156 -28.68 -14.91 -9.41
CA VAL A 156 -27.54 -14.02 -9.12
C VAL A 156 -27.32 -13.87 -7.61
N GLU A 157 -28.38 -13.64 -6.83
CA GLU A 157 -28.27 -13.49 -5.37
C GLU A 157 -27.75 -14.77 -4.70
N GLN A 158 -28.27 -15.95 -5.10
CA GLN A 158 -27.82 -17.23 -4.54
C GLN A 158 -26.36 -17.54 -4.92
N LEU A 159 -25.98 -17.33 -6.18
CA LEU A 159 -24.59 -17.54 -6.63
C LEU A 159 -23.63 -16.58 -5.94
N GLN A 160 -24.03 -15.31 -5.75
CA GLN A 160 -23.23 -14.32 -5.04
C GLN A 160 -23.05 -14.71 -3.56
N LYS A 161 -24.11 -15.21 -2.91
CA LYS A 161 -24.00 -15.70 -1.53
C LYS A 161 -23.04 -16.88 -1.41
N ASN A 162 -23.16 -17.89 -2.27
CA ASN A 162 -22.26 -19.04 -2.28
C ASN A 162 -20.81 -18.61 -2.55
N LEU A 163 -20.62 -17.64 -3.45
CA LEU A 163 -19.30 -17.09 -3.73
C LEU A 163 -18.72 -16.36 -2.50
N ASP A 164 -19.51 -15.50 -1.87
CA ASP A 164 -19.10 -14.72 -0.70
C ASP A 164 -18.66 -15.61 0.48
N GLU A 165 -19.25 -16.79 0.64
CA GLU A 165 -18.87 -17.78 1.68
C GLU A 165 -17.48 -18.40 1.44
N LEU A 166 -16.99 -18.40 0.20
CA LEU A 166 -15.68 -18.97 -0.17
C LEU A 166 -14.56 -17.92 -0.30
N LEU A 167 -14.91 -16.64 -0.45
CA LEU A 167 -13.94 -15.58 -0.66
C LEU A 167 -13.26 -15.15 0.64
N LEU A 168 -11.97 -14.80 0.54
CA LEU A 168 -11.26 -14.16 1.64
C LEU A 168 -11.86 -12.76 1.91
N PRO A 169 -12.16 -12.40 3.17
CA PRO A 169 -12.85 -11.14 3.47
C PRO A 169 -12.06 -9.92 2.98
N TYR A 170 -10.79 -9.80 3.38
CA TYR A 170 -9.92 -8.70 3.01
C TYR A 170 -8.54 -9.19 2.61
N VAL A 171 -8.17 -8.95 1.35
CA VAL A 171 -6.80 -9.06 0.86
C VAL A 171 -6.23 -7.65 0.75
N ILE A 172 -5.13 -7.40 1.46
CA ILE A 172 -4.60 -6.03 1.64
C ILE A 172 -3.18 -5.95 1.11
N ILE A 173 -2.95 -5.15 0.09
CA ILE A 173 -1.62 -4.88 -0.47
C ILE A 173 -0.97 -3.78 0.37
N CYS A 174 0.11 -4.10 1.08
CA CYS A 174 0.81 -3.19 1.97
C CYS A 174 2.11 -2.66 1.33
N SER A 175 2.56 -1.49 1.81
CA SER A 175 3.87 -0.91 1.45
C SER A 175 5.04 -1.77 1.92
N GLY A 176 4.95 -2.39 3.10
CA GLY A 176 6.04 -3.15 3.70
C GLY A 176 5.62 -4.29 4.62
N GLY A 177 6.59 -5.15 4.95
CA GLY A 177 6.34 -6.35 5.74
C GLY A 177 6.03 -6.09 7.20
N SER A 178 6.50 -4.98 7.77
CA SER A 178 6.15 -4.64 9.15
C SER A 178 4.67 -4.24 9.29
N ASP A 179 4.13 -3.53 8.30
CA ASP A 179 2.70 -3.21 8.23
C ASP A 179 1.88 -4.47 7.96
N GLY A 180 2.28 -5.27 6.98
CA GLY A 180 1.61 -6.52 6.66
C GLY A 180 1.52 -7.47 7.86
N LEU A 181 2.60 -7.72 8.58
CA LEU A 181 2.57 -8.56 9.78
C LEU A 181 1.72 -7.96 10.90
N THR A 182 1.71 -6.63 11.03
CA THR A 182 0.88 -5.96 12.02
C THR A 182 -0.61 -6.12 11.69
N ILE A 183 -1.00 -5.96 10.42
CA ILE A 183 -2.36 -6.18 9.95
C ILE A 183 -2.80 -7.62 10.20
N ALA A 184 -1.97 -8.60 9.80
CA ALA A 184 -2.28 -10.02 9.95
C ALA A 184 -2.47 -10.42 11.43
N SER A 185 -1.83 -9.69 12.36
CA SER A 185 -1.95 -9.96 13.80
C SER A 185 -3.26 -9.48 14.45
N LEU A 186 -4.03 -8.63 13.77
CA LEU A 186 -5.24 -8.04 14.33
C LEU A 186 -6.48 -8.93 14.17
N SER A 187 -6.58 -9.69 13.06
CA SER A 187 -7.75 -10.50 12.75
C SER A 187 -7.41 -11.55 11.68
N ASP A 188 -8.05 -12.72 11.78
CA ASP A 188 -7.95 -13.80 10.79
C ASP A 188 -8.67 -13.45 9.46
N ASP A 189 -9.46 -12.38 9.44
CA ASP A 189 -10.12 -11.87 8.21
C ASP A 189 -9.15 -11.07 7.32
N PHE A 190 -7.95 -10.75 7.83
CA PHE A 190 -6.98 -9.90 7.14
C PHE A 190 -5.85 -10.72 6.53
N TYR A 191 -5.76 -10.66 5.20
CA TYR A 191 -4.77 -11.36 4.39
C TYR A 191 -3.83 -10.37 3.68
N PRO A 192 -2.84 -9.81 4.41
CA PRO A 192 -1.94 -8.84 3.83
C PRO A 192 -0.88 -9.49 2.94
N VAL A 193 -0.52 -8.78 1.88
CA VAL A 193 0.55 -9.13 0.95
C VAL A 193 1.43 -7.92 0.66
N TRP A 194 2.70 -8.12 0.38
CA TRP A 194 3.62 -7.02 0.04
C TRP A 194 4.76 -7.48 -0.86
N GLY A 195 5.26 -6.57 -1.69
CA GLY A 195 6.37 -6.83 -2.62
C GLY A 195 7.73 -6.91 -1.91
N ASN A 196 8.76 -7.23 -2.68
CA ASN A 196 10.13 -7.13 -2.19
C ASN A 196 10.48 -5.67 -1.94
N SER A 197 10.17 -4.77 -2.89
CA SER A 197 10.42 -3.33 -2.75
C SER A 197 9.15 -2.57 -2.40
N GLU A 198 9.29 -1.49 -1.62
CA GLU A 198 8.18 -0.56 -1.30
C GLU A 198 7.62 0.12 -2.57
N VAL A 199 8.41 0.19 -3.65
CA VAL A 199 8.06 0.82 -4.93
C VAL A 199 7.73 -0.18 -6.05
N GLU A 200 7.33 -1.40 -5.69
CA GLU A 200 7.00 -2.46 -6.63
C GLU A 200 5.48 -2.62 -6.80
N ILE A 201 4.98 -2.46 -8.02
CA ILE A 201 3.59 -2.79 -8.36
C ILE A 201 3.52 -4.31 -8.61
N ILE A 202 2.53 -4.98 -8.03
CA ILE A 202 2.35 -6.44 -8.23
C ILE A 202 2.12 -6.76 -9.70
N SER A 203 2.48 -7.99 -10.09
CA SER A 203 2.26 -8.46 -11.45
C SER A 203 0.76 -8.51 -11.79
N ASN A 204 0.41 -8.47 -13.08
CA ASN A 204 -0.99 -8.59 -13.47
C ASN A 204 -1.53 -9.97 -13.11
N GLU A 205 -0.70 -11.01 -13.20
CA GLU A 205 -1.03 -12.37 -12.79
C GLU A 205 -1.41 -12.43 -11.30
N ASP A 206 -0.59 -11.84 -10.44
CA ASP A 206 -0.88 -11.75 -9.00
C ASP A 206 -2.14 -10.91 -8.74
N TYR A 207 -2.29 -9.76 -9.42
CA TYR A 207 -3.48 -8.91 -9.28
C TYR A 207 -4.77 -9.66 -9.65
N GLN A 208 -4.80 -10.37 -10.78
CA GLN A 208 -5.97 -11.14 -11.19
C GLN A 208 -6.26 -12.28 -10.19
N PHE A 209 -5.21 -12.97 -9.70
CA PHE A 209 -5.38 -14.02 -8.71
C PHE A 209 -5.94 -13.49 -7.39
N LEU A 210 -5.36 -12.42 -6.83
CA LEU A 210 -5.83 -11.84 -5.58
C LEU A 210 -7.27 -11.35 -5.72
N LYS A 211 -7.60 -10.70 -6.84
CA LYS A 211 -8.96 -10.24 -7.13
C LYS A 211 -9.96 -11.39 -7.28
N LEU A 212 -9.53 -12.51 -7.86
CA LEU A 212 -10.35 -13.71 -8.01
C LEU A 212 -10.78 -14.25 -6.64
N VAL A 213 -9.86 -14.29 -5.66
CA VAL A 213 -10.08 -14.97 -4.38
C VAL A 213 -10.52 -14.08 -3.23
N SER A 214 -10.53 -12.75 -3.42
CA SER A 214 -10.94 -11.80 -2.38
C SER A 214 -12.36 -11.27 -2.57
N LYS A 215 -13.05 -10.98 -1.47
CA LYS A 215 -14.24 -10.12 -1.45
C LYS A 215 -13.83 -8.66 -1.60
N HIS A 216 -12.81 -8.23 -0.85
CA HIS A 216 -12.22 -6.90 -0.94
C HIS A 216 -10.72 -7.00 -1.19
N LEU A 217 -10.27 -6.55 -2.37
CA LEU A 217 -8.85 -6.34 -2.67
C LEU A 217 -8.51 -4.86 -2.52
N ILE A 218 -7.67 -4.53 -1.55
CA ILE A 218 -7.42 -3.15 -1.15
C ILE A 218 -5.92 -2.84 -1.17
N ASN A 219 -5.53 -1.70 -1.72
CA ASN A 219 -4.21 -1.12 -1.56
C ASN A 219 -4.18 -0.21 -0.31
N LEU A 220 -3.22 -0.43 0.58
CA LEU A 220 -3.00 0.35 1.79
C LEU A 220 -1.60 1.00 1.73
N PRO A 221 -1.49 2.22 1.18
CA PRO A 221 -0.22 2.93 1.10
C PRO A 221 0.14 3.63 2.42
N ASP A 222 1.44 3.93 2.56
CA ASP A 222 1.90 4.95 3.51
C ASP A 222 1.32 6.32 3.12
N VAL A 223 1.06 7.17 4.11
CA VAL A 223 0.50 8.51 3.90
C VAL A 223 1.56 9.63 3.93
N ASP A 224 2.82 9.29 3.67
CA ASP A 224 3.84 10.28 3.33
C ASP A 224 3.82 10.62 1.84
N THR A 225 4.49 11.71 1.45
CA THR A 225 4.47 12.17 0.04
C THR A 225 4.87 11.08 -0.96
N PRO A 226 5.98 10.33 -0.76
CA PRO A 226 6.33 9.22 -1.66
C PRO A 226 5.30 8.09 -1.69
N GLY A 227 4.72 7.73 -0.54
CA GLY A 227 3.68 6.69 -0.43
C GLY A 227 2.42 7.06 -1.19
N ILE A 228 1.95 8.31 -1.06
CA ILE A 228 0.79 8.83 -1.79
C ILE A 228 1.04 8.86 -3.30
N GLU A 229 2.21 9.36 -3.74
CA GLU A 229 2.58 9.36 -5.16
C GLU A 229 2.65 7.94 -5.73
N PHE A 230 3.17 6.99 -4.94
CA PHE A 230 3.20 5.59 -5.35
C PHE A 230 1.79 5.00 -5.43
N ALA A 231 0.89 5.33 -4.50
CA ALA A 231 -0.52 4.92 -4.56
C ALA A 231 -1.22 5.43 -5.82
N TYR A 232 -0.92 6.66 -6.26
CA TYR A 232 -1.44 7.20 -7.53
C TYR A 232 -0.93 6.43 -8.74
N LYS A 233 0.37 6.07 -8.78
CA LYS A 233 0.93 5.22 -9.83
C LYS A 233 0.27 3.84 -9.85
N TYR A 234 0.05 3.27 -8.66
CA TYR A 234 -0.62 1.99 -8.49
C TYR A 234 -2.05 2.02 -9.02
N SER A 235 -2.82 3.05 -8.65
CA SER A 235 -4.18 3.28 -9.12
C SER A 235 -4.24 3.53 -10.63
N LEU A 236 -3.24 4.20 -11.22
CA LEU A 236 -3.21 4.37 -12.68
C LEU A 236 -3.09 3.03 -13.41
N HIS A 237 -2.26 2.13 -12.86
CA HIS A 237 -2.02 0.80 -13.38
C HIS A 237 -3.26 -0.10 -13.21
N TYR A 238 -3.76 -0.21 -11.97
CA TYR A 238 -4.96 -0.97 -11.62
C TYR A 238 -6.11 -0.03 -11.23
N TRP A 239 -6.73 0.61 -12.23
CA TRP A 239 -7.71 1.70 -12.00
C TRP A 239 -8.99 1.33 -11.24
N LYS A 240 -9.33 0.05 -11.16
CA LYS A 240 -10.46 -0.46 -10.36
C LYS A 240 -10.04 -0.96 -8.99
N LEU A 241 -8.76 -0.89 -8.63
CA LEU A 241 -8.27 -1.31 -7.32
C LEU A 241 -8.68 -0.27 -6.28
N ASP A 242 -9.35 -0.73 -5.25
CA ASP A 242 -9.71 0.08 -4.11
C ASP A 242 -8.46 0.43 -3.31
N THR A 243 -8.32 1.70 -2.94
CA THR A 243 -7.22 2.23 -2.13
C THR A 243 -7.79 2.90 -0.89
N VAL A 244 -7.21 2.61 0.27
CA VAL A 244 -7.63 3.18 1.56
C VAL A 244 -6.47 3.95 2.16
N PHE A 245 -6.69 5.21 2.52
CA PHE A 245 -5.70 6.01 3.23
C PHE A 245 -6.09 6.08 4.71
N ILE A 246 -5.15 5.76 5.59
CA ILE A 246 -5.38 5.90 7.02
C ILE A 246 -5.53 7.40 7.34
N PRO A 247 -6.61 7.82 8.02
CA PRO A 247 -6.77 9.23 8.36
C PRO A 247 -5.64 9.72 9.26
N LYS A 248 -5.09 10.91 8.95
CA LYS A 248 -4.00 11.54 9.72
C LYS A 248 -4.27 11.61 11.23
N TYR A 249 -5.54 11.71 11.63
CA TYR A 249 -5.96 11.64 13.02
C TYR A 249 -5.38 10.44 13.78
N TYR A 250 -5.40 9.25 13.16
CA TYR A 250 -4.90 8.01 13.78
C TYR A 250 -3.39 7.82 13.66
N LEU A 251 -2.66 8.76 13.05
CA LEU A 251 -1.22 8.64 12.83
C LEU A 251 -0.42 9.65 13.67
N GLY A 252 -1.10 10.63 14.27
CA GLY A 252 -0.45 11.75 14.94
C GLY A 252 0.38 12.60 13.99
N ASP A 253 1.26 13.44 14.54
CA ASP A 253 1.99 14.45 13.75
C ASP A 253 3.10 13.88 12.86
N LYS A 254 3.65 12.72 13.25
CA LYS A 254 4.84 12.12 12.62
C LYS A 254 4.58 10.74 12.03
N GLY A 255 3.43 10.14 12.31
CA GLY A 255 3.10 8.82 11.82
C GLY A 255 2.72 8.83 10.35
N LYS A 256 2.97 7.71 9.69
CA LYS A 256 2.79 7.56 8.24
C LYS A 256 2.32 6.19 7.80
N ASP A 257 2.47 5.18 8.65
CA ASP A 257 2.25 3.77 8.31
C ASP A 257 1.22 3.09 9.23
N PHE A 258 0.94 1.81 9.00
CA PHE A 258 -0.09 1.09 9.75
C PHE A 258 0.34 0.78 11.18
N ARG A 259 1.64 0.74 11.47
CA ARG A 259 2.11 0.56 12.85
C ARG A 259 1.80 1.78 13.68
N ASP A 260 1.94 2.98 13.11
CA ASP A 260 1.54 4.21 13.78
C ASP A 260 0.05 4.21 14.11
N PHE A 261 -0.80 3.68 13.21
CA PHE A 261 -2.22 3.46 13.49
C PHE A 261 -2.46 2.57 14.71
N VAL A 262 -1.75 1.44 14.83
CA VAL A 262 -1.90 0.56 16.01
C VAL A 262 -1.36 1.22 17.28
N ASN A 263 -0.31 2.02 17.17
CA ASN A 263 0.33 2.72 18.29
C ASN A 263 -0.47 3.93 18.78
N PHE A 264 -1.41 4.45 17.98
CA PHE A 264 -2.34 5.51 18.38
C PHE A 264 -3.26 5.07 19.53
N PHE A 265 -3.64 3.79 19.56
CA PHE A 265 -4.49 3.25 20.62
C PHE A 265 -3.68 2.90 21.87
N ASP A 266 -4.29 3.12 23.04
CA ASP A 266 -3.71 2.77 24.33
C ASP A 266 -3.26 1.30 24.36
N LYS A 267 -2.20 1.02 25.15
CA LYS A 267 -1.60 -0.32 25.25
C LYS A 267 -2.59 -1.41 25.67
N GLU A 268 -3.57 -1.05 26.48
CA GLU A 268 -4.61 -1.95 26.99
C GLU A 268 -5.78 -2.15 26.00
N THR A 269 -5.81 -1.41 24.89
CA THR A 269 -6.89 -1.55 23.88
C THR A 269 -6.86 -2.95 23.27
N PRO A 270 -7.97 -3.71 23.34
CA PRO A 270 -8.07 -5.02 22.71
C PRO A 270 -7.86 -4.96 21.19
N LYS A 271 -7.23 -5.99 20.62
CA LYS A 271 -6.95 -6.04 19.18
C LYS A 271 -8.23 -6.01 18.33
N GLU A 272 -9.32 -6.54 18.86
CA GLU A 272 -10.63 -6.62 18.20
C GLU A 272 -11.22 -5.22 17.96
N VAL A 273 -11.07 -4.31 18.92
CA VAL A 273 -11.51 -2.91 18.82
C VAL A 273 -10.73 -2.16 17.74
N ILE A 274 -9.43 -2.45 17.65
CA ILE A 274 -8.54 -1.86 16.63
C ILE A 274 -8.89 -2.42 15.25
N ALA A 275 -9.14 -3.73 15.15
CA ALA A 275 -9.58 -4.40 13.93
C ALA A 275 -10.95 -3.87 13.45
N ASP A 276 -11.91 -3.70 14.35
CA ASP A 276 -13.22 -3.08 14.05
C ASP A 276 -13.07 -1.66 13.51
N THR A 277 -12.18 -0.87 14.12
CA THR A 277 -11.90 0.50 13.68
C THR A 277 -11.26 0.51 12.30
N PHE A 278 -10.34 -0.41 12.03
CA PHE A 278 -9.74 -0.56 10.72
C PHE A 278 -10.75 -1.02 9.66
N ARG A 279 -11.64 -1.98 9.96
CA ARG A 279 -12.71 -2.42 9.04
C ARG A 279 -13.61 -1.27 8.59
N LYS A 280 -13.92 -0.32 9.49
CA LYS A 280 -14.69 0.89 9.12
C LYS A 280 -13.97 1.74 8.08
N MET A 281 -12.64 1.80 8.12
CA MET A 281 -11.84 2.50 7.10
C MET A 281 -11.81 1.74 5.78
N LEU A 282 -11.68 0.41 5.84
CA LEU A 282 -11.72 -0.45 4.66
C LEU A 282 -13.05 -0.37 3.89
N ALA A 283 -14.14 0.05 4.56
CA ALA A 283 -15.45 0.24 3.95
C ALA A 283 -15.62 1.54 3.16
N VAL A 284 -14.64 2.45 3.19
CA VAL A 284 -14.67 3.74 2.47
C VAL A 284 -13.47 3.91 1.52
N PRO A 285 -13.26 2.97 0.58
CA PRO A 285 -12.15 3.07 -0.36
C PRO A 285 -12.36 4.16 -1.40
N VAL A 286 -11.26 4.56 -2.02
CA VAL A 286 -11.24 5.37 -3.25
C VAL A 286 -10.52 4.62 -4.37
N SER A 287 -10.95 4.83 -5.61
CA SER A 287 -10.27 4.28 -6.78
C SER A 287 -10.41 5.21 -7.99
N PHE A 288 -9.68 4.92 -9.07
CA PHE A 288 -9.83 5.65 -10.34
C PHE A 288 -11.10 5.24 -11.09
N ASN A 289 -11.86 4.27 -10.60
CA ASN A 289 -13.19 3.96 -11.11
C ASN A 289 -14.22 4.90 -10.47
N PHE A 290 -14.32 6.11 -11.02
CA PHE A 290 -15.28 7.11 -10.56
C PHE A 290 -16.68 6.95 -11.15
N MET A 291 -16.93 5.91 -11.95
CA MET A 291 -18.26 5.53 -12.40
C MET A 291 -18.85 4.43 -11.52
N THR A 292 -20.07 4.67 -11.05
CA THR A 292 -20.83 3.73 -10.22
C THR A 292 -22.26 3.64 -10.71
N ILE A 293 -23.03 2.75 -10.09
CA ILE A 293 -24.43 2.52 -10.37
C ILE A 293 -25.21 2.78 -9.08
N ASN A 294 -26.28 3.56 -9.14
CA ASN A 294 -27.16 3.79 -7.99
C ASN A 294 -28.11 2.60 -7.75
N GLU A 295 -28.87 2.62 -6.66
CA GLU A 295 -29.86 1.58 -6.32
C GLU A 295 -30.89 1.33 -7.42
N ARG A 296 -31.16 2.34 -8.28
CA ARG A 296 -32.07 2.26 -9.42
C ARG A 296 -31.41 1.75 -10.70
N LYS A 297 -30.18 1.21 -10.61
CA LYS A 297 -29.38 0.72 -11.74
C LYS A 297 -29.01 1.80 -12.77
N GLN A 298 -28.91 3.05 -12.35
CA GLN A 298 -28.53 4.18 -13.20
C GLN A 298 -27.08 4.59 -12.97
N ASN A 299 -26.40 4.98 -14.05
CA ASN A 299 -25.03 5.51 -13.99
C ASN A 299 -24.97 6.74 -13.08
N ARG A 300 -23.91 6.80 -12.27
CA ARG A 300 -23.61 7.91 -11.38
C ARG A 300 -22.11 8.12 -11.28
N ILE A 301 -21.69 9.35 -11.06
CA ILE A 301 -20.31 9.64 -10.67
C ILE A 301 -20.16 9.54 -9.16
N SER A 302 -19.19 8.75 -8.71
CA SER A 302 -18.73 8.76 -7.32
C SER A 302 -17.84 9.99 -7.10
N VAL A 303 -18.30 10.91 -6.25
CA VAL A 303 -17.60 12.18 -5.99
C VAL A 303 -16.24 11.95 -5.33
N SER A 304 -16.16 11.02 -4.37
CA SER A 304 -14.89 10.68 -3.71
C SER A 304 -13.86 10.12 -4.70
N ASN A 305 -14.29 9.21 -5.58
CA ASN A 305 -13.41 8.62 -6.59
C ASN A 305 -13.02 9.64 -7.66
N LEU A 306 -13.94 10.53 -8.07
CA LEU A 306 -13.63 11.60 -9.01
C LEU A 306 -12.57 12.55 -8.41
N HIS A 307 -12.77 12.99 -7.17
CA HIS A 307 -11.81 13.85 -6.49
C HIS A 307 -10.44 13.17 -6.31
N TYR A 308 -10.44 11.89 -5.95
CA TYR A 308 -9.22 11.10 -5.86
C TYR A 308 -8.50 11.01 -7.22
N PHE A 309 -9.23 10.68 -8.28
CA PHE A 309 -8.71 10.65 -9.64
C PHE A 309 -8.13 12.01 -10.08
N LEU A 310 -8.83 13.11 -9.82
CA LEU A 310 -8.38 14.46 -10.16
C LEU A 310 -7.10 14.84 -9.40
N ASN A 311 -7.06 14.65 -8.08
CA ASN A 311 -5.86 14.91 -7.27
C ASN A 311 -4.67 14.06 -7.73
N ALA A 312 -4.90 12.79 -8.05
CA ALA A 312 -3.84 11.90 -8.52
C ALA A 312 -3.30 12.27 -9.91
N ASN A 313 -4.06 13.08 -10.67
CA ASN A 313 -3.67 13.65 -11.94
C ASN A 313 -3.38 15.16 -11.83
N TYR A 314 -2.97 15.60 -10.63
CA TYR A 314 -2.45 16.94 -10.34
C TYR A 314 -3.47 18.08 -10.49
N PHE A 315 -4.76 17.77 -10.44
CA PHE A 315 -5.81 18.78 -10.31
C PHE A 315 -6.10 19.02 -8.83
N HIS A 316 -5.85 20.23 -8.34
CA HIS A 316 -6.02 20.59 -6.94
C HIS A 316 -6.72 21.93 -6.81
N VAL A 317 -7.51 22.09 -5.76
CA VAL A 317 -8.03 23.42 -5.42
C VAL A 317 -6.94 24.21 -4.69
N TYR A 318 -6.69 25.43 -5.15
CA TYR A 318 -5.90 26.43 -4.43
C TYR A 318 -6.85 27.41 -3.75
N ILE A 319 -6.60 27.68 -2.48
CA ILE A 319 -7.33 28.68 -1.70
C ILE A 319 -6.34 29.80 -1.35
N SER A 320 -6.61 31.01 -1.83
CA SER A 320 -5.78 32.17 -1.55
C SER A 320 -5.82 32.51 -0.06
N GLN A 321 -4.66 32.66 0.57
CA GLN A 321 -4.58 33.08 1.98
C GLN A 321 -4.99 34.55 2.20
N ASN A 322 -4.98 35.35 1.13
CA ASN A 322 -5.18 36.80 1.19
C ASN A 322 -6.62 37.24 0.85
N GLU A 323 -7.49 36.32 0.43
CA GLU A 323 -8.88 36.64 0.11
C GLU A 323 -9.76 36.34 1.33
N ARG A 324 -10.04 37.38 2.14
CA ARG A 324 -11.06 37.31 3.20
C ARG A 324 -12.43 37.47 2.56
N SER A 325 -13.14 36.37 2.39
CA SER A 325 -14.55 36.41 1.99
C SER A 325 -15.45 36.89 3.13
N SER A 326 -16.39 37.79 2.82
CA SER A 326 -17.56 38.10 3.66
C SER A 326 -18.73 37.13 3.42
N THR A 327 -18.58 36.16 2.51
CA THR A 327 -19.60 35.17 2.13
C THR A 327 -19.11 33.73 2.36
N ASN A 328 -20.03 32.80 2.65
CA ASN A 328 -19.74 31.37 2.82
C ASN A 328 -19.43 30.62 1.51
N GLU A 329 -19.15 31.33 0.41
CA GLU A 329 -18.84 30.69 -0.87
C GLU A 329 -17.38 30.25 -0.92
N ASN A 330 -17.14 29.03 -1.41
CA ASN A 330 -15.79 28.49 -1.57
C ASN A 330 -15.06 29.27 -2.68
N GLN A 331 -14.11 30.12 -2.29
CA GLN A 331 -13.33 30.97 -3.20
C GLN A 331 -12.19 30.23 -3.90
N GLY A 332 -12.04 28.93 -3.64
CA GLY A 332 -10.99 28.13 -4.26
C GLY A 332 -11.04 28.17 -5.80
N VAL A 333 -9.87 28.06 -6.42
CA VAL A 333 -9.70 27.92 -7.87
C VAL A 333 -9.12 26.53 -8.13
N LEU A 334 -9.73 25.78 -9.05
CA LEU A 334 -9.14 24.51 -9.49
C LEU A 334 -7.93 24.81 -10.39
N LEU A 335 -6.77 24.29 -10.01
CA LEU A 335 -5.53 24.39 -10.77
C LEU A 335 -5.07 23.01 -11.20
N LYS A 336 -4.41 22.94 -12.35
CA LYS A 336 -3.66 21.77 -12.82
C LYS A 336 -2.17 22.04 -12.74
N GLU A 337 -1.46 21.23 -11.98
CA GLU A 337 0.01 21.30 -11.87
C GLU A 337 0.68 20.51 -12.99
N LYS A 338 1.62 21.17 -13.68
CA LYS A 338 2.49 20.58 -14.71
C LYS A 338 3.93 20.99 -14.44
N GLY A 339 4.62 20.22 -13.59
CA GLY A 339 5.95 20.60 -13.11
C GLY A 339 5.88 21.92 -12.36
N TYR A 340 6.55 22.96 -12.85
CA TYR A 340 6.55 24.30 -12.23
C TYR A 340 5.47 25.24 -12.77
N ILE A 341 4.56 24.74 -13.62
CA ILE A 341 3.48 25.54 -14.22
C ILE A 341 2.15 25.17 -13.56
N LEU A 342 1.38 26.17 -13.17
CA LEU A 342 -0.02 26.03 -12.74
C LEU A 342 -0.94 26.56 -13.84
N GLU A 343 -1.81 25.70 -14.34
CA GLU A 343 -2.84 26.06 -15.32
C GLU A 343 -4.20 26.16 -14.62
N CYS A 344 -5.08 27.05 -15.09
CA CYS A 344 -6.47 27.13 -14.67
C CYS A 344 -7.35 26.46 -15.75
N PRO A 345 -7.58 25.13 -15.68
CA PRO A 345 -8.36 24.44 -16.70
C PRO A 345 -9.83 24.86 -16.63
N SER A 346 -10.47 24.96 -17.79
CA SER A 346 -11.93 25.14 -17.84
C SER A 346 -12.68 23.88 -17.42
N SER A 347 -13.91 24.03 -16.94
CA SER A 347 -14.85 22.92 -16.68
C SER A 347 -14.88 21.88 -17.82
N ALA A 348 -14.92 22.34 -19.07
CA ALA A 348 -14.93 21.48 -20.26
C ALA A 348 -13.63 20.66 -20.41
N GLN A 349 -12.47 21.28 -20.20
CA GLN A 349 -11.18 20.58 -20.27
C GLN A 349 -11.04 19.48 -19.20
N VAL A 350 -11.58 19.72 -18.00
CA VAL A 350 -11.59 18.71 -16.93
C VAL A 350 -12.53 17.54 -17.29
N ALA A 351 -13.71 17.84 -17.83
CA ALA A 351 -14.66 16.83 -18.29
C ALA A 351 -14.07 15.96 -19.42
N ASP A 352 -13.47 16.59 -20.43
CA ASP A 352 -12.83 15.91 -21.56
C ASP A 352 -11.67 15.02 -21.10
N PHE A 353 -10.87 15.49 -20.14
CA PHE A 353 -9.81 14.68 -19.53
C PHE A 353 -10.35 13.39 -18.87
N CYS A 354 -11.45 13.51 -18.11
CA CYS A 354 -12.08 12.35 -17.47
C CYS A 354 -12.72 11.40 -18.50
N ILE A 355 -13.35 11.95 -19.54
CA ILE A 355 -13.93 11.19 -20.64
C ILE A 355 -12.85 10.41 -21.41
N ASP A 356 -11.76 11.06 -21.79
CA ASP A 356 -10.63 10.43 -22.48
C ASP A 356 -10.06 9.27 -21.69
N PHE A 357 -9.88 9.46 -20.38
CA PHE A 357 -9.42 8.39 -19.50
C PHE A 357 -10.36 7.17 -19.56
N LEU A 358 -11.67 7.36 -19.42
CA LEU A 358 -12.63 6.26 -19.48
C LEU A 358 -12.69 5.60 -20.87
N VAL A 359 -12.55 6.36 -21.95
CA VAL A 359 -12.46 5.82 -23.32
C VAL A 359 -11.25 4.90 -23.44
N ARG A 360 -10.06 5.33 -22.99
CA ARG A 360 -8.85 4.50 -22.98
C ARG A 360 -8.97 3.23 -22.13
N LYS A 361 -9.85 3.23 -21.12
CA LYS A 361 -10.15 2.05 -20.29
C LYS A 361 -11.27 1.16 -20.85
N GLY A 362 -11.81 1.48 -22.04
CA GLY A 362 -12.82 0.65 -22.71
C GLY A 362 -14.23 0.81 -22.13
N THR A 363 -14.62 2.03 -21.75
CA THR A 363 -15.98 2.33 -21.29
C THR A 363 -17.05 2.21 -22.40
N THR A 364 -18.32 2.41 -22.05
CA THR A 364 -19.47 2.27 -22.97
C THR A 364 -20.06 3.62 -23.38
N LYS A 365 -20.75 3.67 -24.53
CA LYS A 365 -21.43 4.89 -25.02
C LYS A 365 -22.41 5.51 -24.00
N PRO A 366 -23.27 4.74 -23.28
CA PRO A 366 -24.15 5.31 -22.26
C PRO A 366 -23.41 6.01 -21.11
N ILE A 367 -22.22 5.55 -20.73
CA ILE A 367 -21.40 6.21 -19.72
C ILE A 367 -20.85 7.54 -20.27
N ILE A 368 -20.40 7.56 -21.53
CA ILE A 368 -19.90 8.78 -22.17
C ILE A 368 -21.00 9.84 -22.30
N ASP A 369 -22.18 9.44 -22.78
CA ASP A 369 -23.31 10.36 -22.95
C ASP A 369 -23.74 10.93 -21.58
N TYR A 370 -23.76 10.10 -20.53
CA TYR A 370 -23.99 10.55 -19.16
C TYR A 370 -22.95 11.57 -18.69
N MET A 371 -21.66 11.27 -18.86
CA MET A 371 -20.54 12.16 -18.46
C MET A 371 -20.65 13.54 -19.11
N LYS A 372 -20.98 13.61 -20.41
CA LYS A 372 -21.16 14.88 -21.14
C LYS A 372 -22.33 15.72 -20.64
N SER A 373 -23.37 15.07 -20.11
CA SER A 373 -24.55 15.75 -19.55
C SER A 373 -24.45 16.04 -18.06
N SER A 374 -23.38 15.60 -17.39
CA SER A 374 -23.26 15.65 -15.94
C SER A 374 -22.89 17.04 -15.42
N ASN A 375 -23.60 17.48 -14.37
CA ASN A 375 -23.31 18.72 -13.64
C ASN A 375 -22.08 18.62 -12.71
N MET A 376 -21.48 17.43 -12.55
CA MET A 376 -20.32 17.24 -11.66
C MET A 376 -19.05 17.97 -12.15
N PHE A 377 -19.01 18.38 -13.41
CA PHE A 377 -17.88 19.11 -13.98
C PHE A 377 -18.10 20.62 -14.02
N THR A 378 -19.16 21.14 -13.40
CA THR A 378 -19.36 22.59 -13.27
C THR A 378 -18.33 23.18 -12.31
N ASP A 379 -17.94 24.46 -12.51
CA ASP A 379 -16.99 25.16 -11.64
C ASP A 379 -17.36 25.04 -10.15
N LYS A 380 -18.66 25.12 -9.83
CA LYS A 380 -19.17 24.98 -8.45
C LYS A 380 -18.82 23.62 -7.83
N GLU A 381 -18.94 22.54 -8.58
CA GLU A 381 -18.63 21.19 -8.09
C GLU A 381 -17.12 20.95 -8.07
N LEU A 382 -16.39 21.41 -9.09
CA LEU A 382 -14.94 21.27 -9.18
C LEU A 382 -14.17 22.01 -8.06
N LYS A 383 -14.74 23.09 -7.52
CA LYS A 383 -14.21 23.78 -6.33
C LYS A 383 -14.24 22.94 -5.05
N LYS A 384 -14.90 21.77 -5.05
CA LYS A 384 -14.94 20.85 -3.91
C LYS A 384 -13.85 19.78 -3.96
N VAL A 385 -13.05 19.73 -5.02
CA VAL A 385 -11.85 18.87 -5.08
C VAL A 385 -10.93 19.24 -3.91
N PRO A 386 -10.32 18.26 -3.21
CA PRO A 386 -9.50 18.57 -2.05
C PRO A 386 -8.36 19.53 -2.38
N ALA A 387 -8.14 20.48 -1.48
CA ALA A 387 -7.17 21.54 -1.68
C ALA A 387 -5.72 21.05 -1.48
N LYS A 388 -4.79 21.75 -2.12
CA LYS A 388 -3.34 21.61 -1.91
C LYS A 388 -2.77 22.99 -1.64
N ASP A 389 -1.92 23.09 -0.62
CA ASP A 389 -1.15 24.30 -0.38
C ASP A 389 -0.01 24.37 -1.39
N PHE A 390 0.01 25.45 -2.18
CA PHE A 390 1.09 25.73 -3.12
C PHE A 390 2.04 26.74 -2.49
N ASN A 391 3.34 26.42 -2.48
CA ASN A 391 4.38 27.38 -2.10
C ASN A 391 4.71 28.28 -3.28
N LEU A 392 3.92 29.33 -3.47
CA LEU A 392 4.06 30.28 -4.58
C LEU A 392 5.00 31.41 -4.15
N ILE A 393 6.17 31.48 -4.75
CA ILE A 393 7.10 32.61 -4.62
C ILE A 393 6.98 33.44 -5.89
N LYS A 394 6.58 34.70 -5.74
CA LYS A 394 6.64 35.66 -6.85
C LYS A 394 8.10 36.02 -7.10
N TYR A 395 8.62 35.68 -8.27
CA TYR A 395 9.87 36.23 -8.77
C TYR A 395 9.54 37.51 -9.54
N ASP A 396 10.15 38.62 -9.13
CA ASP A 396 10.03 39.92 -9.81
C ASP A 396 10.87 40.02 -11.08
#